data_AF-A0A960U5C5-F1
#
_entry.id   AF-A0A960U5C5-F1
#
_cell.length_a   1.000
_cell.length_b   1.000
_cell.length_c   1.000
_cell.angle_alpha   90.00
_cell.angle_beta   90.00
_cell.angle_gamma   90.00
#
_symmetry.space_group_name_H-M   'P 1'
#
loop_
_entity.id
_entity.type
_entity.pdbx_description
1 polymer ?
#
loop_
_entity_poly.entity_id
_entity_poly.type
_entity_poly.pdbx_seq_one_letter_code
_entity_poly.pdbx_strand_id
1 'polypeptide(L)'
;MSRHSFSMCQPVPKMKKPSDIEVLESVNIYYSSGNISPFIEKGGIWIMENVKKYCMANDDEVSDLFLLFHSKAKTCLDVYKNKYYTNFFGFLFVYAKNLLRNLRRKEQIYKSKHVDVMLDSLNIPSYKFKPSISAKTLHSAMDTDLLFKERLIICLKYHIKLSNSDESDLFFYLKTKGISSLEFWTSYRKMKQKKDLKQAFLLKRVNKFNEALKIAEPEKMEELKQNKEKYYNKLFQRSLKLSFKEIGNLLNISMSQCRNLHRSGLAKLRIFYIKLYGLEGKEIDLKYHI
;
A
#
# COMPACT_ATOMS: atom_id res chain seq x y z
N MET A 1 33.17 -43.41 9.21
CA MET A 1 32.53 -42.30 9.95
C MET A 1 33.35 -41.04 9.73
N SER A 2 32.90 -40.14 8.85
CA SER A 2 33.60 -38.90 8.54
C SER A 2 32.63 -37.74 8.75
N ARG A 3 32.84 -36.97 9.82
CA ARG A 3 32.04 -35.79 10.15
C ARG A 3 32.42 -34.67 9.18
N HIS A 4 31.50 -34.25 8.32
CA HIS A 4 31.61 -32.97 7.63
C HIS A 4 31.36 -31.84 8.62
N SER A 5 32.42 -31.10 8.93
CA SER A 5 32.38 -29.84 9.65
C SER A 5 31.65 -28.80 8.80
N PHE A 6 30.49 -28.36 9.27
CA PHE A 6 29.82 -27.19 8.72
C PHE A 6 30.71 -25.97 8.94
N SER A 7 31.23 -25.44 7.83
CA SER A 7 31.90 -24.15 7.77
C SER A 7 30.95 -23.06 8.27
N MET A 8 31.30 -22.44 9.39
CA MET A 8 30.63 -21.25 9.90
C MET A 8 30.68 -20.17 8.82
N CYS A 9 29.52 -19.65 8.41
CA CYS A 9 29.44 -18.46 7.55
C CYS A 9 30.28 -17.34 8.17
N GLN A 10 31.40 -17.01 7.51
CA GLN A 10 32.19 -15.86 7.93
C GLN A 10 31.34 -14.58 7.83
N PRO A 11 31.49 -13.64 8.76
CA PRO A 11 30.80 -12.36 8.68
C PRO A 11 31.20 -11.65 7.38
N VAL A 12 30.19 -11.27 6.59
CA VAL A 12 30.40 -10.50 5.36
C VAL A 12 31.19 -9.23 5.71
N PRO A 13 32.35 -8.98 5.07
CA PRO A 13 33.15 -7.81 5.38
C PRO A 13 32.30 -6.55 5.20
N LYS A 14 32.26 -5.69 6.21
CA LYS A 14 31.60 -4.38 6.12
C LYS A 14 32.34 -3.58 5.06
N MET A 15 31.75 -3.48 3.87
CA MET A 15 32.31 -2.69 2.77
C MET A 15 32.42 -1.23 3.24
N LYS A 16 33.65 -0.72 3.25
CA LYS A 16 33.92 0.66 3.63
C LYS A 16 33.33 1.59 2.58
N LYS A 17 32.63 2.63 3.00
CA LYS A 17 32.11 3.66 2.11
C LYS A 17 33.24 4.22 1.24
N PRO A 18 33.13 4.17 -0.09
CA PRO A 18 34.10 4.84 -0.95
C PRO A 18 33.91 6.36 -0.84
N SER A 19 35.02 7.07 -0.76
CA SER A 19 35.06 8.53 -0.88
C SER A 19 34.64 8.97 -2.28
N ASP A 20 34.17 10.21 -2.39
CA ASP A 20 33.79 10.79 -3.68
C ASP A 20 34.97 10.81 -4.67
N ILE A 21 36.21 10.95 -4.17
CA ILE A 21 37.43 10.88 -4.99
C ILE A 21 37.58 9.48 -5.62
N GLU A 22 37.45 8.44 -4.80
CA GLU A 22 37.58 7.04 -5.27
C GLU A 22 36.51 6.66 -6.31
N VAL A 23 35.30 7.22 -6.17
CA VAL A 23 34.24 7.04 -7.17
C VAL A 23 34.58 7.78 -8.46
N LEU A 24 35.07 9.02 -8.41
CA LEU A 24 35.47 9.77 -9.61
C LEU A 24 36.65 9.12 -10.34
N GLU A 25 37.63 8.59 -9.61
CA GLU A 25 38.74 7.83 -10.20
C GLU A 25 38.25 6.61 -10.98
N SER A 26 37.24 5.90 -10.46
CA SER A 26 36.66 4.75 -11.15
C SER A 26 35.96 5.12 -12.47
N VAL A 27 35.38 6.32 -12.54
CA VAL A 27 34.80 6.87 -13.77
C VAL A 27 35.88 7.20 -14.79
N ASN A 28 36.99 7.79 -14.35
CA ASN A 28 38.13 8.11 -15.21
C ASN A 28 38.78 6.83 -15.76
N ILE A 29 38.92 5.79 -14.94
CA ILE A 29 39.40 4.47 -15.37
C ILE A 29 38.52 3.89 -16.48
N TYR A 30 37.19 4.00 -16.35
CA TYR A 30 36.29 3.56 -17.41
C TYR A 30 36.50 4.34 -18.71
N TYR A 31 36.63 5.67 -18.66
CA TYR A 31 36.81 6.47 -19.87
C TYR A 31 38.18 6.33 -20.52
N SER A 32 39.22 5.94 -19.78
CA SER A 32 40.56 5.72 -20.32
C SER A 32 40.78 4.29 -20.83
N SER A 33 40.25 3.29 -20.14
CA SER A 33 40.55 1.86 -20.40
C SER A 33 39.35 1.03 -20.86
N GLY A 34 38.13 1.58 -20.79
CA GLY A 34 36.89 0.83 -20.99
C GLY A 34 36.52 -0.12 -19.84
N ASN A 35 37.35 -0.23 -18.80
CA ASN A 35 37.11 -1.11 -17.66
C ASN A 35 36.03 -0.52 -16.72
N ILE A 36 34.86 -1.14 -16.72
CA ILE A 36 33.69 -0.69 -15.94
C ILE A 36 33.66 -1.23 -14.51
N SER A 37 34.40 -2.29 -14.21
CA SER A 37 34.32 -3.03 -12.93
C SER A 37 34.58 -2.15 -11.71
N PRO A 38 35.60 -1.26 -11.70
CA PRO A 38 35.84 -0.38 -10.55
C PRO A 38 34.66 0.57 -10.26
N PHE A 39 33.95 1.01 -11.31
CA PHE A 39 32.80 1.89 -11.16
C PHE A 39 31.56 1.14 -10.66
N ILE A 40 31.34 -0.10 -11.09
CA ILE A 40 30.27 -0.95 -10.57
C ILE A 40 30.43 -1.14 -9.07
N GLU A 41 31.65 -1.44 -8.62
CA GLU A 41 31.96 -1.67 -7.21
C GLU A 41 31.80 -0.39 -6.38
N LYS A 42 32.55 0.66 -6.72
CA LYS A 42 32.58 1.90 -5.92
C LYS A 42 31.31 2.73 -6.10
N GLY A 43 30.83 2.88 -7.32
CA GLY A 43 29.59 3.60 -7.63
C GLY A 43 28.34 2.87 -7.11
N GLY A 44 28.34 1.54 -7.13
CA GLY A 44 27.26 0.73 -6.59
C GLY A 44 27.10 0.89 -5.08
N ILE A 45 28.20 0.79 -4.32
CA ILE A 45 28.20 1.01 -2.86
C ILE A 45 27.75 2.45 -2.54
N TRP A 46 28.30 3.44 -3.26
CA TRP A 46 27.92 4.85 -3.07
C TRP A 46 26.42 5.07 -3.28
N ILE A 47 25.84 4.48 -4.33
CA ILE A 47 24.40 4.58 -4.61
C ILE A 47 23.59 3.96 -3.48
N MET A 48 23.91 2.73 -3.07
CA MET A 48 23.19 1.99 -2.03
C MET A 48 23.07 2.80 -0.74
N GLU A 49 24.17 3.42 -0.30
CA GLU A 49 24.15 4.24 0.91
C GLU A 49 23.32 5.51 0.75
N ASN A 50 23.47 6.22 -0.37
CA ASN A 50 22.77 7.48 -0.59
C ASN A 50 21.27 7.28 -0.77
N VAL A 51 20.82 6.22 -1.45
CA VAL A 51 19.38 5.95 -1.57
C VAL A 51 18.79 5.40 -0.27
N LYS A 52 19.54 4.64 0.53
CA LYS A 52 19.11 4.21 1.86
C LYS A 52 18.92 5.42 2.78
N LYS A 53 19.87 6.36 2.77
CA LYS A 53 19.84 7.58 3.57
C LYS A 53 18.76 8.57 3.13
N TYR A 54 18.68 8.90 1.84
CA TYR A 54 17.85 10.02 1.35
C TYR A 54 16.52 9.60 0.70
N CYS A 55 16.38 8.35 0.26
CA CYS A 55 15.16 7.84 -0.39
C CYS A 55 14.39 6.84 0.48
N MET A 56 14.83 6.62 1.72
CA MET A 56 14.25 5.66 2.68
C MET A 56 14.02 4.27 2.05
N ALA A 57 14.99 3.79 1.26
CA ALA A 57 14.93 2.46 0.65
C ALA A 57 15.15 1.37 1.70
N ASN A 58 14.35 0.30 1.65
CA ASN A 58 14.56 -0.89 2.50
C ASN A 58 15.66 -1.81 1.91
N ASP A 59 16.11 -2.80 2.67
CA ASP A 59 17.25 -3.65 2.27
C ASP A 59 16.99 -4.48 1.00
N ASP A 60 15.75 -4.92 0.77
CA ASP A 60 15.36 -5.62 -0.46
C ASP A 60 15.44 -4.66 -1.67
N GLU A 61 14.88 -3.45 -1.53
CA GLU A 61 14.93 -2.40 -2.56
C GLU A 61 16.35 -1.96 -2.89
N VAL A 62 17.23 -1.92 -1.88
CA VAL A 62 18.64 -1.56 -2.05
C VAL A 62 19.39 -2.68 -2.79
N SER A 63 19.10 -3.94 -2.48
CA SER A 63 19.69 -5.10 -3.17
C SER A 63 19.27 -5.16 -4.63
N ASP A 64 17.97 -4.99 -4.91
CA ASP A 64 17.44 -4.97 -6.28
C ASP A 64 17.96 -3.78 -7.09
N LEU A 65 18.09 -2.62 -6.42
CA LEU A 65 18.70 -1.44 -7.04
C LEU A 65 20.16 -1.67 -7.40
N PHE A 66 20.93 -2.33 -6.54
CA PHE A 66 22.33 -2.66 -6.82
C PHE A 66 22.45 -3.57 -8.04
N LEU A 67 21.65 -4.63 -8.13
CA LEU A 67 21.62 -5.52 -9.30
C LEU A 67 21.22 -4.78 -10.58
N LEU A 68 20.21 -3.91 -10.49
CA LEU A 68 19.76 -3.11 -11.62
C LEU A 68 20.81 -2.08 -12.04
N PHE A 69 21.53 -1.48 -11.09
CA PHE A 69 22.62 -0.58 -11.38
C PHE A 69 23.80 -1.32 -12.00
N HIS A 70 24.19 -2.48 -11.46
CA HIS A 70 25.26 -3.33 -11.98
C HIS A 70 25.06 -3.63 -13.47
N SER A 71 23.84 -4.01 -13.86
CA SER A 71 23.50 -4.28 -15.28
C SER A 71 23.45 -3.02 -16.17
N LYS A 72 23.39 -1.81 -15.59
CA LYS A 72 23.21 -0.54 -16.31
C LYS A 72 24.32 0.47 -16.08
N ALA A 73 25.39 0.09 -15.38
CA ALA A 73 26.46 1.00 -14.97
C ALA A 73 27.15 1.64 -16.18
N LYS A 74 27.39 0.85 -17.23
CA LYS A 74 27.93 1.35 -18.50
C LYS A 74 27.04 2.44 -19.12
N THR A 75 25.75 2.14 -19.29
CA THR A 75 24.77 3.11 -19.81
C THR A 75 24.68 4.37 -18.95
N CYS A 76 24.82 4.26 -17.63
CA CYS A 76 24.87 5.40 -16.72
C CYS A 76 26.01 6.36 -17.08
N LEU A 77 27.22 5.84 -17.27
CA LEU A 77 28.40 6.63 -17.63
C LEU A 77 28.31 7.18 -19.06
N ASP A 78 27.76 6.42 -19.99
CA ASP A 78 27.58 6.89 -21.37
C ASP A 78 26.57 8.05 -21.42
N VAL A 79 25.48 7.96 -20.64
CA VAL A 79 24.50 9.06 -20.53
C VAL A 79 25.11 10.29 -19.84
N TYR A 80 25.96 10.09 -18.84
CA TYR A 80 26.67 11.20 -18.18
C TYR A 80 27.52 11.99 -19.19
N LYS A 81 28.34 11.25 -19.95
CA LYS A 81 29.28 11.81 -20.95
C LYS A 81 28.56 12.47 -22.12
N ASN A 82 27.54 11.81 -22.68
CA ASN A 82 26.89 12.26 -23.91
C ASN A 82 25.91 13.42 -23.72
N LYS A 83 25.49 13.70 -22.48
CA LYS A 83 24.55 14.80 -22.17
C LYS A 83 25.21 15.99 -21.49
N TYR A 84 26.56 16.04 -21.44
CA TYR A 84 27.35 17.16 -20.90
C TYR A 84 26.92 17.60 -19.50
N TYR A 85 26.61 16.67 -18.60
CA TYR A 85 26.32 17.04 -17.21
C TYR A 85 27.60 17.49 -16.52
N THR A 86 27.52 18.59 -15.77
CA THR A 86 28.67 19.20 -15.08
C THR A 86 28.91 18.65 -13.67
N ASN A 87 27.89 18.06 -13.05
CA ASN A 87 27.96 17.50 -11.71
C ASN A 87 27.66 15.99 -11.73
N PHE A 88 28.72 15.18 -11.64
CA PHE A 88 28.63 13.73 -11.66
C PHE A 88 27.77 13.17 -10.52
N PHE A 89 27.98 13.60 -9.27
CA PHE A 89 27.25 13.06 -8.12
C PHE A 89 25.78 13.46 -8.12
N GLY A 90 25.48 14.69 -8.55
CA GLY A 90 24.11 15.14 -8.76
C GLY A 90 23.39 14.28 -9.80
N PHE A 91 24.06 14.02 -10.93
CA PHE A 91 23.56 13.12 -11.96
C PHE A 91 23.36 11.69 -11.43
N LEU A 92 24.37 11.12 -10.78
CA LEU A 92 24.37 9.75 -10.28
C LEU A 92 23.26 9.52 -9.25
N PHE A 93 23.04 10.48 -8.36
CA PHE A 93 21.96 10.44 -7.39
C PHE A 93 20.58 10.47 -8.06
N VAL A 94 20.37 11.37 -9.02
CA VAL A 94 19.11 11.46 -9.78
C VAL A 94 18.87 10.20 -10.59
N TYR A 95 19.93 9.64 -11.19
CA TYR A 95 19.87 8.39 -11.94
C TYR A 95 19.45 7.21 -11.03
N ALA A 96 20.10 7.06 -9.88
CA ALA A 96 19.76 6.05 -8.88
C ALA A 96 18.32 6.20 -8.35
N LYS A 97 17.90 7.44 -8.05
CA LYS A 97 16.52 7.74 -7.63
C LYS A 97 15.50 7.32 -8.70
N ASN A 98 15.80 7.54 -9.98
CA ASN A 98 14.93 7.13 -11.08
C ASN A 98 14.89 5.61 -11.26
N LEU A 99 16.03 4.91 -11.12
CA LEU A 99 16.06 3.45 -11.13
C LEU A 99 15.20 2.87 -10.00
N LEU A 100 15.36 3.38 -8.78
CA LEU A 100 14.56 2.97 -7.63
C LEU A 100 13.06 3.23 -7.84
N ARG A 101 12.70 4.39 -8.38
CA ARG A 101 11.30 4.71 -8.72
C ARG A 101 10.73 3.71 -9.75
N ASN A 102 11.53 3.31 -10.73
CA ASN A 102 11.11 2.35 -11.75
C ASN A 102 10.98 0.94 -11.21
N LEU A 103 11.85 0.51 -10.28
CA LEU A 103 11.71 -0.74 -9.55
C LEU A 103 10.39 -0.77 -8.78
N ARG A 104 10.10 0.27 -7.99
CA ARG A 104 8.84 0.41 -7.26
C ARG A 104 7.61 0.37 -8.18
N ARG A 105 7.68 0.99 -9.36
CA ARG A 105 6.60 0.94 -10.37
C ARG A 105 6.45 -0.45 -10.99
N LYS A 106 7.55 -1.12 -11.34
CA LYS A 106 7.50 -2.49 -11.89
C LYS A 106 6.91 -3.47 -10.90
N GLU A 107 7.29 -3.37 -9.62
CA GLU A 107 6.64 -4.16 -8.58
C GLU A 107 5.15 -3.88 -8.48
N GLN A 108 4.72 -2.61 -8.58
CA GLN A 108 3.30 -2.26 -8.56
C GLN A 108 2.54 -2.88 -9.75
N ILE A 109 3.14 -2.87 -10.95
CA ILE A 109 2.54 -3.45 -12.17
C ILE A 109 2.53 -4.99 -12.12
N TYR A 110 3.59 -5.61 -11.58
CA TYR A 110 3.63 -7.07 -11.41
C TYR A 110 2.63 -7.53 -10.33
N LYS A 111 2.53 -6.76 -9.23
CA LYS A 111 1.52 -6.97 -8.19
C LYS A 111 0.09 -6.74 -8.70
N SER A 112 -0.14 -5.87 -9.69
CA SER A 112 -1.47 -5.72 -10.29
C SER A 112 -1.84 -6.86 -11.24
N LYS A 113 -0.88 -7.39 -12.03
CA LYS A 113 -1.15 -8.49 -13.00
C LYS A 113 -1.31 -9.88 -12.38
N HIS A 114 -0.85 -10.10 -11.14
CA HIS A 114 -0.99 -11.39 -10.44
C HIS A 114 -2.12 -11.42 -9.39
N VAL A 115 -2.85 -10.31 -9.22
CA VAL A 115 -4.02 -10.24 -8.34
C VAL A 115 -5.29 -10.72 -9.06
N ASP A 116 -5.40 -10.52 -10.37
CA ASP A 116 -6.59 -10.92 -11.14
C ASP A 116 -6.78 -12.44 -11.26
N VAL A 117 -5.75 -13.26 -11.02
CA VAL A 117 -5.82 -14.74 -11.14
C VAL A 117 -6.02 -15.43 -9.78
N MET A 118 -5.80 -14.74 -8.65
CA MET A 118 -5.88 -15.33 -7.30
C MET A 118 -7.15 -14.98 -6.51
N LEU A 119 -8.02 -14.11 -7.02
CA LEU A 119 -9.27 -13.75 -6.33
C LEU A 119 -10.35 -14.83 -6.44
N ASP A 120 -10.28 -15.73 -7.42
CA ASP A 120 -11.32 -16.74 -7.65
C ASP A 120 -11.21 -18.00 -6.76
N SER A 121 -10.11 -18.17 -6.00
CA SER A 121 -9.82 -19.46 -5.33
C SER A 121 -9.78 -19.44 -3.79
N LEU A 122 -10.13 -18.33 -3.12
CA LEU A 122 -9.95 -18.22 -1.66
C LEU A 122 -11.27 -18.35 -0.88
N ASN A 123 -11.63 -19.61 -0.57
CA ASN A 123 -12.58 -19.94 0.49
C ASN A 123 -11.92 -19.70 1.87
N ILE A 124 -12.28 -18.61 2.55
CA ILE A 124 -11.76 -18.25 3.87
C ILE A 124 -12.77 -18.71 4.95
N PRO A 125 -12.38 -19.55 5.93
CA PRO A 125 -13.27 -19.92 7.04
C PRO A 125 -13.41 -18.73 8.02
N SER A 126 -14.64 -18.24 8.20
CA SER A 126 -14.96 -17.18 9.17
C SER A 126 -15.25 -17.76 10.55
N TYR A 127 -14.46 -17.40 11.56
CA TYR A 127 -14.80 -17.71 12.96
C TYR A 127 -15.80 -16.67 13.50
N LYS A 128 -17.04 -17.14 13.70
CA LYS A 128 -18.09 -16.77 14.67
C LYS A 128 -18.14 -15.33 15.23
N PHE A 129 -18.78 -14.43 14.48
CA PHE A 129 -20.09 -13.81 14.79
C PHE A 129 -20.50 -13.00 13.54
N LYS A 130 -21.40 -13.55 12.73
CA LYS A 130 -21.94 -12.89 11.52
C LYS A 130 -23.44 -12.68 11.71
N PRO A 131 -23.90 -11.47 12.02
CA PRO A 131 -25.06 -10.96 11.33
C PRO A 131 -24.55 -10.45 9.98
N SER A 132 -24.42 -11.34 8.99
CA SER A 132 -24.21 -10.89 7.61
C SER A 132 -25.54 -10.31 7.12
N ILE A 133 -25.75 -9.03 7.40
CA ILE A 133 -26.89 -8.29 6.88
C ILE A 133 -26.72 -8.26 5.37
N SER A 134 -27.74 -8.71 4.65
CA SER A 134 -27.72 -8.63 3.20
C SER A 134 -27.57 -7.16 2.79
N ALA A 135 -26.88 -6.88 1.68
CA ALA A 135 -26.77 -5.52 1.17
C ALA A 135 -28.15 -4.86 1.00
N LYS A 136 -29.18 -5.64 0.65
CA LYS A 136 -30.57 -5.18 0.56
C LYS A 136 -31.12 -4.70 1.91
N THR A 137 -30.88 -5.43 2.98
CA THR A 137 -31.33 -5.07 4.34
C THR A 137 -30.60 -3.82 4.84
N LEU A 138 -29.30 -3.67 4.53
CA LEU A 138 -28.55 -2.46 4.86
C LEU A 138 -29.06 -1.25 4.08
N HIS A 139 -29.30 -1.38 2.77
CA HIS A 139 -29.88 -0.31 1.97
C HIS A 139 -31.28 0.07 2.44
N SER A 140 -32.13 -0.92 2.76
CA SER A 140 -33.45 -0.66 3.32
C SER A 140 -33.38 0.15 4.62
N ALA A 141 -32.42 -0.16 5.51
CA ALA A 141 -32.21 0.58 6.75
C ALA A 141 -31.71 2.01 6.52
N MET A 142 -30.82 2.18 5.54
CA MET A 142 -30.30 3.48 5.17
C MET A 142 -31.39 4.35 4.55
N ASP A 143 -32.21 3.78 3.66
CA ASP A 143 -33.25 4.51 2.93
C ASP A 143 -34.39 4.98 3.84
N THR A 144 -34.71 4.25 4.93
CA THR A 144 -35.76 4.64 5.88
C THR A 144 -35.34 5.74 6.85
N ASP A 145 -34.13 5.65 7.42
CA ASP A 145 -33.78 6.47 8.59
C ASP A 145 -32.74 7.57 8.32
N LEU A 146 -31.96 7.45 7.24
CA LEU A 146 -30.85 8.36 6.98
C LEU A 146 -31.21 9.36 5.88
N LEU A 147 -30.77 10.60 6.06
CA LEU A 147 -30.81 11.61 5.01
C LEU A 147 -29.82 11.23 3.89
N PHE A 148 -30.11 11.63 2.66
CA PHE A 148 -29.24 11.38 1.49
C PHE A 148 -27.75 11.66 1.77
N LYS A 149 -27.42 12.83 2.35
CA LYS A 149 -26.03 13.20 2.65
C LYS A 149 -25.37 12.29 3.70
N GLU A 150 -26.14 11.79 4.66
CA GLU A 150 -25.66 10.84 5.67
C GLU A 150 -25.37 9.49 5.01
N ARG A 151 -26.30 8.99 4.18
CA ARG A 151 -26.14 7.76 3.40
C ARG A 151 -24.91 7.83 2.50
N LEU A 152 -24.81 8.89 1.70
CA LEU A 152 -23.71 9.09 0.77
C LEU A 152 -22.35 9.06 1.47
N ILE A 153 -22.20 9.76 2.60
CA ILE A 153 -20.93 9.77 3.34
C ILE A 153 -20.58 8.39 3.88
N ILE A 154 -21.57 7.63 4.36
CA ILE A 154 -21.35 6.25 4.82
C ILE A 154 -20.96 5.37 3.63
N CYS A 155 -21.72 5.38 2.54
CA CYS A 155 -21.40 4.58 1.36
C CYS A 155 -20.00 4.85 0.82
N LEU A 156 -19.60 6.13 0.72
CA LEU A 156 -18.26 6.49 0.27
C LEU A 156 -17.18 6.07 1.27
N LYS A 157 -17.42 6.25 2.58
CA LYS A 157 -16.43 5.95 3.61
C LYS A 157 -16.09 4.47 3.71
N TYR A 158 -17.09 3.62 3.54
CA TYR A 158 -17.00 2.16 3.69
C TYR A 158 -17.04 1.42 2.34
N HIS A 159 -17.01 2.13 1.22
CA HIS A 159 -17.06 1.57 -0.13
C HIS A 159 -18.30 0.70 -0.41
N ILE A 160 -19.43 1.04 0.22
CA ILE A 160 -20.72 0.41 -0.02
C ILE A 160 -21.22 0.90 -1.38
N LYS A 161 -21.80 0.00 -2.16
CA LYS A 161 -22.41 0.36 -3.45
C LYS A 161 -23.54 1.36 -3.18
N LEU A 162 -23.71 2.37 -4.03
CA LEU A 162 -24.86 3.27 -3.92
C LEU A 162 -26.11 2.56 -4.47
N SER A 163 -27.28 2.90 -3.93
CA SER A 163 -28.56 2.54 -4.54
C SER A 163 -28.80 3.38 -5.80
N ASN A 164 -29.70 2.95 -6.69
CA ASN A 164 -30.02 3.72 -7.89
C ASN A 164 -30.58 5.12 -7.56
N SER A 165 -31.33 5.25 -6.45
CA SER A 165 -31.80 6.53 -5.93
C SER A 165 -30.63 7.40 -5.47
N ASP A 166 -29.71 6.85 -4.67
CA ASP A 166 -28.53 7.59 -4.20
C ASP A 166 -27.61 8.03 -5.35
N GLU A 167 -27.48 7.23 -6.43
CA GLU A 167 -26.73 7.63 -7.62
C GLU A 167 -27.38 8.82 -8.35
N SER A 168 -28.71 8.84 -8.42
CA SER A 168 -29.47 9.93 -9.03
C SER A 168 -29.36 11.21 -8.20
N ASP A 169 -29.53 11.10 -6.89
CA ASP A 169 -29.37 12.22 -5.95
C ASP A 169 -27.93 12.76 -5.94
N LEU A 170 -26.94 11.87 -6.04
CA LEU A 170 -25.54 12.24 -6.18
C LEU A 170 -25.31 13.01 -7.48
N PHE A 171 -25.85 12.54 -8.60
CA PHE A 171 -25.72 13.24 -9.87
C PHE A 171 -26.29 14.66 -9.80
N PHE A 172 -27.48 14.82 -9.22
CA PHE A 172 -28.09 16.12 -9.00
C PHE A 172 -27.22 17.00 -8.08
N TYR A 173 -26.75 16.44 -6.96
CA TYR A 173 -25.88 17.13 -6.02
C TYR A 173 -24.59 17.63 -6.69
N LEU A 174 -23.90 16.79 -7.46
CA LEU A 174 -22.67 17.16 -8.17
C LEU A 174 -22.93 18.29 -9.17
N LYS A 175 -24.05 18.23 -9.91
CA LYS A 175 -24.48 19.30 -10.82
C LYS A 175 -24.67 20.63 -10.10
N THR A 176 -25.35 20.65 -8.95
CA THR A 176 -25.53 21.88 -8.15
C THR A 176 -24.22 22.44 -7.59
N LYS A 177 -23.20 21.60 -7.45
CA LYS A 177 -21.87 21.98 -6.96
C LYS A 177 -20.88 22.32 -8.06
N GLY A 178 -21.28 22.23 -9.33
CA GLY A 178 -20.39 22.45 -10.47
C GLY A 178 -19.29 21.39 -10.59
N ILE A 179 -19.48 20.20 -9.99
CA ILE A 179 -18.50 19.10 -10.04
C ILE A 179 -18.89 18.17 -11.18
N SER A 180 -17.94 17.86 -12.07
CA SER A 180 -18.18 16.87 -13.12
C SER A 180 -18.32 15.47 -12.52
N SER A 181 -19.38 14.75 -12.90
CA SER A 181 -19.58 13.34 -12.51
C SER A 181 -18.37 12.48 -12.90
N LEU A 182 -17.77 12.75 -14.07
CA LEU A 182 -16.57 12.04 -14.52
C LEU A 182 -15.36 12.30 -13.60
N GLU A 183 -15.16 13.56 -13.21
CA GLU A 183 -14.09 13.96 -12.31
C GLU A 183 -14.26 13.33 -10.92
N PHE A 184 -15.48 13.37 -10.39
CA PHE A 184 -15.85 12.74 -9.13
C PHE A 184 -15.52 11.25 -9.14
N TRP A 185 -16.03 10.51 -10.14
CA TRP A 185 -15.83 9.06 -10.22
C TRP A 185 -14.37 8.69 -10.45
N THR A 186 -13.65 9.46 -11.27
CA THR A 186 -12.21 9.23 -11.50
C THR A 186 -11.41 9.40 -10.21
N SER A 187 -11.71 10.45 -9.45
CA SER A 187 -11.07 10.72 -8.15
C SER A 187 -11.41 9.67 -7.12
N TYR A 188 -12.68 9.30 -7.01
CA TYR A 188 -13.14 8.26 -6.09
C TYR A 188 -12.50 6.90 -6.40
N ARG A 189 -12.48 6.48 -7.68
CA ARG A 189 -11.84 5.21 -8.09
C ARG A 189 -10.36 5.18 -7.75
N LYS A 190 -9.61 6.26 -8.00
CA LYS A 190 -8.18 6.36 -7.64
C LYS A 190 -7.95 6.23 -6.13
N MET A 191 -8.81 6.83 -5.32
CA MET A 191 -8.73 6.72 -3.86
C MET A 191 -9.07 5.32 -3.38
N LYS A 192 -10.19 4.75 -3.86
CA LYS A 192 -10.62 3.37 -3.55
C LYS A 192 -9.54 2.36 -3.92
N GLN A 193 -8.98 2.44 -5.13
CA GLN A 193 -7.92 1.55 -5.60
C GLN A 193 -6.71 1.53 -4.65
N LYS A 194 -6.30 2.69 -4.10
CA LYS A 194 -5.21 2.73 -3.11
C LYS A 194 -5.54 1.99 -1.82
N LYS A 195 -6.81 2.06 -1.37
CA LYS A 195 -7.29 1.35 -0.17
C LYS A 195 -7.39 -0.15 -0.44
N ASP A 196 -7.94 -0.54 -1.58
CA ASP A 196 -8.07 -1.92 -2.03
C ASP A 196 -6.69 -2.59 -2.14
N LEU A 197 -5.70 -1.91 -2.74
CA LEU A 197 -4.32 -2.39 -2.82
C LEU A 197 -3.69 -2.61 -1.43
N LYS A 198 -3.96 -1.69 -0.48
CA LYS A 198 -3.47 -1.82 0.89
C LYS A 198 -4.16 -2.98 1.62
N GLN A 199 -5.46 -3.15 1.43
CA GLN A 199 -6.23 -4.26 2.00
C GLN A 199 -5.73 -5.60 1.44
N ALA A 200 -5.56 -5.70 0.12
CA ALA A 200 -5.02 -6.88 -0.55
C ALA A 200 -3.61 -7.23 -0.05
N PHE A 201 -2.74 -6.23 0.13
CA PHE A 201 -1.41 -6.44 0.71
C PHE A 201 -1.48 -7.02 2.14
N LEU A 202 -2.35 -6.47 2.99
CA LEU A 202 -2.52 -6.95 4.36
C LEU A 202 -3.12 -8.37 4.39
N LEU A 203 -4.11 -8.65 3.54
CA LEU A 203 -4.70 -10.00 3.40
C LEU A 203 -3.64 -11.02 2.95
N LYS A 204 -2.82 -10.67 1.95
CA LYS A 204 -1.73 -11.53 1.48
C LYS A 204 -0.73 -11.85 2.60
N ARG A 205 -0.41 -10.88 3.45
CA ARG A 205 0.44 -11.11 4.63
C ARG A 205 -0.23 -12.06 5.63
N VAL A 206 -1.50 -11.85 5.95
CA VAL A 206 -2.27 -12.74 6.84
C VAL A 206 -2.31 -14.17 6.28
N ASN A 207 -2.54 -14.34 4.98
CA ASN A 207 -2.54 -15.66 4.34
C ASN A 207 -1.17 -16.34 4.39
N LYS A 208 -0.08 -15.59 4.17
CA LYS A 208 1.28 -16.12 4.34
C LYS A 208 1.52 -16.63 5.77
N PHE A 209 1.00 -15.93 6.78
CA PHE A 209 1.08 -16.43 8.16
C PHE A 209 0.18 -17.65 8.40
N ASN A 210 -1.01 -17.71 7.79
CA ASN A 210 -1.87 -18.90 7.86
C ASN A 210 -1.17 -20.13 7.26
N GLU A 211 -0.49 -19.99 6.12
CA GLU A 211 0.29 -21.05 5.50
C GLU A 211 1.48 -21.46 6.36
N ALA A 212 2.24 -20.48 6.88
CA ALA A 212 3.36 -20.75 7.78
C ALA A 212 2.92 -21.48 9.06
N LEU A 213 1.78 -21.12 9.64
CA LEU A 213 1.23 -21.78 10.83
C LEU A 213 0.83 -23.24 10.61
N LYS A 214 0.53 -23.66 9.37
CA LYS A 214 0.19 -25.06 9.07
C LYS A 214 1.39 -26.00 9.18
N ILE A 215 2.60 -25.48 8.98
CA ILE A 215 3.85 -26.25 8.90
C ILE A 215 4.86 -25.86 9.99
N ALA A 216 4.47 -24.96 10.91
CA ALA A 216 5.38 -24.41 11.90
C ALA A 216 5.58 -25.36 13.09
N GLU A 217 6.83 -25.41 13.56
CA GLU A 217 7.19 -26.05 14.83
C GLU A 217 6.56 -25.31 16.03
N PRO A 218 6.29 -26.01 17.15
CA PRO A 218 5.62 -25.43 18.33
C PRO A 218 6.29 -24.15 18.85
N GLU A 219 7.61 -24.09 18.80
CA GLU A 219 8.42 -22.97 19.32
C GLU A 219 8.21 -21.66 18.53
N LYS A 220 7.89 -21.74 17.24
CA LYS A 220 7.66 -20.57 16.36
C LYS A 220 6.18 -20.21 16.18
N MET A 221 5.26 -21.07 16.66
CA MET A 221 3.83 -20.86 16.46
C MET A 221 3.33 -19.59 17.16
N GLU A 222 3.82 -19.30 18.36
CA GLU A 222 3.32 -18.15 19.14
C GLU A 222 3.74 -16.82 18.50
N GLU A 223 4.99 -16.73 18.02
CA GLU A 223 5.49 -15.57 17.28
C GLU A 223 4.70 -15.34 15.98
N LEU A 224 4.41 -16.41 15.23
CA LEU A 224 3.63 -16.33 14.00
C LEU A 224 2.18 -15.91 14.25
N LYS A 225 1.56 -16.35 15.36
CA LYS A 225 0.22 -15.91 15.78
C LYS A 225 0.19 -14.43 16.12
N GLN A 226 1.13 -13.96 16.94
CA GLN A 226 1.22 -12.54 17.30
C GLN A 226 1.44 -11.65 16.07
N ASN A 227 2.31 -12.07 15.15
CA ASN A 227 2.53 -11.36 13.90
C ASN A 227 1.28 -11.39 13.00
N LYS A 228 0.62 -12.53 12.84
CA LYS A 228 -0.65 -12.65 12.11
C LYS A 228 -1.69 -11.69 12.68
N GLU A 229 -1.86 -11.67 14.01
CA GLU A 229 -2.81 -10.80 14.70
C GLU A 229 -2.51 -9.32 14.47
N LYS A 230 -1.23 -8.91 14.47
CA LYS A 230 -0.82 -7.54 14.14
C LYS A 230 -1.28 -7.11 12.74
N TYR A 231 -1.17 -7.98 11.74
CA TYR A 231 -1.65 -7.70 10.39
C TYR A 231 -3.17 -7.80 10.25
N TYR A 232 -3.78 -8.73 10.99
CA TYR A 232 -5.23 -8.86 11.07
C TYR A 232 -5.87 -7.61 11.67
N ASN A 233 -5.33 -7.10 12.78
CA ASN A 233 -5.77 -5.86 13.40
C ASN A 233 -5.62 -4.65 12.45
N LYS A 234 -4.60 -4.63 11.59
CA LYS A 234 -4.44 -3.62 10.54
C LYS A 234 -5.52 -3.70 9.45
N LEU A 235 -6.10 -4.86 9.18
CA LEU A 235 -7.24 -5.01 8.25
C LEU A 235 -8.51 -4.33 8.75
N PHE A 236 -8.66 -4.16 10.07
CA PHE A 236 -9.81 -3.46 10.65
C PHE A 236 -9.50 -2.00 10.99
N GLN A 237 -8.34 -1.46 10.60
CA GLN A 237 -7.98 -0.08 10.89
C GLN A 237 -8.63 0.93 9.94
N ARG A 238 -8.85 2.15 10.46
CA ARG A 238 -9.37 3.32 9.72
C ARG A 238 -8.60 3.64 8.44
N SER A 239 -7.35 3.18 8.32
CA SER A 239 -6.48 3.47 7.17
C SER A 239 -6.93 2.85 5.85
N LEU A 240 -7.83 1.85 5.90
CA LEU A 240 -8.47 1.23 4.74
C LEU A 240 -9.80 1.90 4.36
N LYS A 241 -10.30 2.81 5.20
CA LYS A 241 -11.50 3.63 4.93
C LYS A 241 -11.07 4.96 4.31
N LEU A 242 -11.99 5.62 3.60
CA LEU A 242 -11.76 7.02 3.22
C LEU A 242 -11.77 7.91 4.47
N SER A 243 -10.80 8.81 4.54
CA SER A 243 -10.74 9.87 5.54
C SER A 243 -11.83 10.91 5.26
N PHE A 244 -12.25 11.62 6.30
CA PHE A 244 -13.22 12.71 6.13
C PHE A 244 -12.68 13.84 5.25
N LYS A 245 -11.36 14.03 5.20
CA LYS A 245 -10.72 14.97 4.29
C LYS A 245 -10.86 14.52 2.83
N GLU A 246 -10.61 13.24 2.54
CA GLU A 246 -10.79 12.67 1.21
C GLU A 246 -12.26 12.80 0.74
N ILE A 247 -13.23 12.48 1.60
CA ILE A 247 -14.65 12.61 1.29
C ILE A 247 -15.05 14.09 1.12
N GLY A 248 -14.56 14.97 1.99
CA GLY A 248 -14.82 16.41 1.90
C GLY A 248 -14.31 17.01 0.59
N ASN A 249 -13.12 16.60 0.15
CA ASN A 249 -12.57 17.01 -1.14
C ASN A 249 -13.42 16.49 -2.32
N LEU A 250 -13.92 15.26 -2.25
CA LEU A 250 -14.77 14.68 -3.31
C LEU A 250 -16.11 15.41 -3.45
N LEU A 251 -16.71 15.80 -2.32
CA LEU A 251 -18.07 16.38 -2.29
C LEU A 251 -18.09 17.91 -2.18
N ASN A 252 -16.90 18.54 -2.16
CA ASN A 252 -16.71 19.96 -1.89
C ASN A 252 -17.45 20.45 -0.62
N ILE A 253 -17.23 19.73 0.48
CA ILE A 253 -17.76 20.06 1.81
C ILE A 253 -16.65 20.01 2.85
N SER A 254 -16.83 20.72 3.96
CA SER A 254 -15.82 20.76 5.02
C SER A 254 -15.67 19.39 5.71
N MET A 255 -14.45 19.11 6.19
CA MET A 255 -14.18 17.91 7.00
C MET A 255 -15.10 17.82 8.23
N SER A 256 -15.44 18.97 8.83
CA SER A 256 -16.35 19.05 9.99
C SER A 256 -17.75 18.58 9.62
N GLN A 257 -18.30 19.07 8.50
CA GLN A 257 -19.59 18.63 7.97
C GLN A 257 -19.59 17.12 7.67
N CYS A 258 -18.53 16.61 7.01
CA CYS A 258 -18.40 15.17 6.77
C CYS A 258 -18.47 14.36 8.07
N ARG A 259 -17.77 14.82 9.11
CA ARG A 259 -17.70 14.13 10.40
C ARG A 259 -19.05 14.15 11.11
N ASN A 260 -19.76 15.27 11.08
CA ASN A 260 -21.06 15.41 11.74
C ASN A 260 -22.12 14.54 11.06
N LEU A 261 -22.19 14.59 9.73
CA LEU A 261 -23.11 13.75 8.95
C LEU A 261 -22.80 12.26 9.11
N HIS A 262 -21.52 11.88 9.15
CA HIS A 262 -21.12 10.49 9.41
C HIS A 262 -21.51 10.02 10.81
N ARG A 263 -21.27 10.85 11.84
CA ARG A 263 -21.65 10.53 13.23
C ARG A 263 -23.17 10.40 13.39
N SER A 264 -23.91 11.34 12.81
CA SER A 264 -25.38 11.32 12.81
C SER A 264 -25.92 10.06 12.13
N GLY A 265 -25.46 9.76 10.91
CA GLY A 265 -25.89 8.57 10.18
C GLY A 265 -25.51 7.26 10.88
N LEU A 266 -24.30 7.16 11.46
CA LEU A 266 -23.93 5.98 12.24
C LEU A 266 -24.76 5.82 13.52
N ALA A 267 -25.09 6.90 14.22
CA ALA A 267 -25.92 6.83 15.42
C ALA A 267 -27.32 6.27 15.07
N LYS A 268 -27.91 6.73 13.96
CA LYS A 268 -29.19 6.23 13.46
C LYS A 268 -29.12 4.77 13.03
N LEU A 269 -28.11 4.39 12.25
CA LEU A 269 -27.88 2.98 11.91
C LEU A 269 -27.69 2.13 13.17
N ARG A 270 -27.00 2.62 14.19
CA ARG A 270 -26.82 1.87 15.44
C ARG A 270 -28.14 1.56 16.11
N ILE A 271 -29.03 2.55 16.18
CA ILE A 271 -30.39 2.37 16.73
C ILE A 271 -31.17 1.33 15.90
N PHE A 272 -31.10 1.40 14.57
CA PHE A 272 -31.70 0.40 13.70
C PHE A 272 -31.19 -1.01 14.00
N TYR A 273 -29.87 -1.20 14.12
CA TYR A 273 -29.26 -2.49 14.42
C TYR A 273 -29.64 -3.01 15.82
N ILE A 274 -29.71 -2.14 16.82
CA ILE A 274 -30.16 -2.50 18.17
C ILE A 274 -31.58 -3.06 18.11
N LYS A 275 -32.48 -2.39 17.38
CA LYS A 275 -33.87 -2.83 17.18
C LYS A 275 -33.97 -4.13 16.40
N LEU A 276 -33.22 -4.27 15.30
CA LEU A 276 -33.27 -5.45 14.42
C LEU A 276 -32.82 -6.73 15.14
N TYR A 277 -31.86 -6.64 16.04
CA TYR A 277 -31.30 -7.80 16.75
C TYR A 277 -31.79 -7.94 18.20
N GLY A 278 -32.70 -7.09 18.66
CA GLY A 278 -33.16 -7.10 20.06
C GLY A 278 -32.02 -6.88 21.07
N LEU A 279 -31.02 -6.07 20.71
CA LEU A 279 -29.80 -5.86 21.50
C LEU A 279 -29.92 -4.65 22.46
N GLU A 280 -31.12 -4.38 22.96
CA GLU A 280 -31.35 -3.27 23.89
C GLU A 280 -30.41 -3.37 25.09
N GLY A 281 -29.70 -2.28 25.39
CA GLY A 281 -28.71 -2.22 26.48
C GLY A 281 -27.29 -2.73 26.15
N LYS A 282 -26.99 -3.17 24.91
CA LYS A 282 -25.63 -3.61 24.51
C LYS A 282 -24.89 -2.59 23.64
N GLU A 283 -23.61 -2.38 23.95
CA GLU A 283 -22.73 -1.50 23.18
C GLU A 283 -22.32 -2.16 21.84
N ILE A 284 -23.04 -1.88 20.75
CA ILE A 284 -22.68 -2.40 19.41
C ILE A 284 -21.58 -1.54 18.78
N ASP A 285 -20.41 -2.12 18.50
CA ASP A 285 -19.40 -1.50 17.63
C ASP A 285 -19.70 -1.81 16.15
N LEU A 286 -20.34 -0.85 15.47
CA LEU A 286 -20.66 -0.93 14.03
C LEU A 286 -19.43 -1.07 13.13
N LYS A 287 -18.21 -0.89 13.64
CA LYS A 287 -16.96 -1.06 12.89
C LYS A 287 -16.79 -2.48 12.32
N TYR A 288 -17.44 -3.47 12.92
CA TYR A 288 -17.43 -4.87 12.49
C TYR A 288 -18.65 -5.25 11.63
N HIS A 289 -19.62 -4.35 11.48
CA HIS A 289 -20.89 -4.59 10.80
C HIS A 289 -21.04 -3.83 9.48
N ILE A 290 -20.14 -2.86 9.21
CA ILE A 290 -20.06 -2.03 7.99
C ILE A 290 -18.63 -2.01 7.45
#